data_AF-A0A4V0XAA7-F1
#
_entry.id   AF-A0A4V0XAA7-F1
#
_cell.length_a   1.000
_cell.length_b   1.000
_cell.length_c   1.000
_cell.angle_alpha   90.00
_cell.angle_beta   90.00
_cell.angle_gamma   90.00
#
_symmetry.space_group_name_H-M   'P 1'
#
loop_
_entity.id
_entity.type
_entity.pdbx_description
1 polymer ?
#
loop_
_entity_poly.entity_id
_entity_poly.type
_entity_poly.pdbx_seq_one_letter_code
_entity_poly.pdbx_strand_id
1 'polypeptide(L)'
;MSFTTDALSLRALAQEDTTKINTIIKKPRKLTPLQTITGDTLRKDTVTVKESLIPGSKNTFTPEQDSAYYRMLRLGIAPGTLAQMHAKIIAMGIANMREQEQENPFAIALRNLDLPAEYYQPRSEDIVQREEMIARSQAIPTGRPGGPRGGISIGLNEIATFFGLAEDVSPVIRYMVEFTMQVKVIVYSTAAREVALMFQGLQTAGTYQLTWNGRDDKGRPMPSGDYVAEVRLGNDRFVRKRITIP
;
A
#
# COMPACT_ATOMS: atom_id res chain seq x y z
N MET A 1 -67.24 58.27 6.80
CA MET A 1 -66.79 57.71 8.08
C MET A 1 -67.49 56.38 8.30
N SER A 2 -66.77 55.27 8.16
CA SER A 2 -67.22 53.98 8.70
C SER A 2 -66.02 53.04 8.74
N PHE A 3 -65.77 52.51 9.93
CA PHE A 3 -64.57 51.77 10.32
C PHE A 3 -64.62 50.30 9.89
N THR A 4 -63.43 49.75 9.73
CA THR A 4 -63.04 48.37 9.42
C THR A 4 -63.43 47.36 10.50
N THR A 5 -63.81 46.16 10.10
CA THR A 5 -63.87 44.96 10.95
C THR A 5 -63.22 43.79 10.21
N ASP A 6 -61.96 43.52 10.52
CA ASP A 6 -61.24 42.31 10.12
C ASP A 6 -61.72 41.13 11.00
N ALA A 7 -62.31 40.12 10.37
CA ALA A 7 -62.69 38.88 11.03
C ALA A 7 -61.52 37.88 11.00
N LEU A 8 -60.98 37.64 12.19
CA LEU A 8 -60.16 36.53 12.67
C LEU A 8 -60.13 35.28 11.75
N SER A 9 -58.96 34.97 11.18
CA SER A 9 -58.64 33.61 10.76
C SER A 9 -57.99 32.84 11.91
N LEU A 10 -58.60 31.72 12.28
CA LEU A 10 -58.08 30.74 13.24
C LEU A 10 -56.72 30.21 12.76
N ARG A 11 -55.64 30.83 13.24
CA ARG A 11 -54.32 30.19 13.24
C ARG A 11 -54.38 29.03 14.23
N ALA A 12 -54.56 27.82 13.70
CA ALA A 12 -54.12 26.61 14.40
C ALA A 12 -52.60 26.70 14.52
N LEU A 13 -52.15 27.26 15.65
CA LEU A 13 -50.78 27.13 16.12
C LEU A 13 -50.52 25.63 16.31
N ALA A 14 -49.90 25.00 15.31
CA ALA A 14 -49.11 23.80 15.57
C ALA A 14 -47.97 24.27 16.47
N GLN A 15 -48.20 24.19 17.77
CA GLN A 15 -47.21 24.47 18.79
C GLN A 15 -46.10 23.43 18.58
N GLU A 16 -44.98 23.85 17.99
CA GLU A 16 -43.78 23.03 17.95
C GLU A 16 -43.36 22.76 19.39
N ASP A 17 -43.44 21.49 19.78
CA ASP A 17 -43.05 21.02 21.10
C ASP A 17 -41.52 21.15 21.23
N THR A 18 -41.08 22.26 21.80
CA THR A 18 -39.65 22.62 21.97
C THR A 18 -38.93 21.77 23.00
N THR A 19 -39.61 20.80 23.62
CA THR A 19 -39.05 19.87 24.60
C THR A 19 -38.29 18.68 23.99
N LYS A 20 -38.42 18.43 22.67
CA LYS A 20 -37.60 17.43 21.97
C LYS A 20 -36.18 17.96 21.77
N ILE A 21 -35.32 17.72 22.76
CA ILE A 21 -33.88 17.87 22.60
C ILE A 21 -33.38 16.79 21.61
N ASN A 22 -33.44 17.10 20.31
CA ASN A 22 -32.84 16.28 19.26
C ASN A 22 -31.30 16.48 19.24
N THR A 23 -30.59 16.12 20.31
CA THR A 23 -29.11 16.22 20.38
C THR A 23 -28.41 15.21 19.46
N ILE A 24 -29.11 14.14 19.04
CA ILE A 24 -28.48 13.07 18.28
C ILE A 24 -28.69 13.29 16.79
N ILE A 25 -27.58 13.58 16.09
CA ILE A 25 -27.54 13.67 14.64
C ILE A 25 -27.88 12.30 14.05
N LYS A 26 -29.09 12.19 13.48
CA LYS A 26 -29.51 11.03 12.68
C LYS A 26 -28.74 11.07 11.36
N LYS A 27 -27.71 10.23 11.23
CA LYS A 27 -27.04 10.05 9.94
C LYS A 27 -27.96 9.22 9.03
N PRO A 28 -28.12 9.60 7.75
CA PRO A 28 -28.81 8.74 6.78
C PRO A 28 -28.11 7.39 6.72
N ARG A 29 -28.86 6.31 6.46
CA ARG A 29 -28.28 4.96 6.28
C ARG A 29 -27.21 5.03 5.19
N LYS A 30 -25.95 4.85 5.56
CA LYS A 30 -24.85 4.76 4.61
C LYS A 30 -24.90 3.36 4.00
N LEU A 31 -25.24 3.30 2.72
CA LEU A 31 -25.20 2.07 1.93
C LEU A 31 -23.74 1.57 1.84
N THR A 32 -23.54 0.25 1.81
CA THR A 32 -22.20 -0.30 1.60
C THR A 32 -21.66 0.08 0.22
N PRO A 33 -20.34 0.10 -0.02
CA PRO A 33 -19.77 0.37 -1.34
C PRO A 33 -20.40 -0.45 -2.49
N LEU A 34 -20.70 -1.72 -2.22
CA LEU A 34 -21.39 -2.61 -3.18
C LEU A 34 -22.85 -2.18 -3.44
N GLN A 35 -23.56 -1.73 -2.40
CA GLN A 35 -24.93 -1.22 -2.51
C GLN A 35 -24.97 0.18 -3.15
N THR A 36 -23.95 1.03 -2.95
CA THR A 36 -23.83 2.30 -3.66
C THR A 36 -23.61 2.08 -5.15
N ILE A 37 -22.75 1.12 -5.54
CA ILE A 37 -22.54 0.77 -6.96
C ILE A 37 -23.85 0.31 -7.61
N THR A 38 -24.67 -0.45 -6.87
CA THR A 38 -25.97 -0.95 -7.35
C THR A 38 -27.05 0.15 -7.39
N GLY A 39 -26.97 1.15 -6.50
CA GLY A 39 -27.90 2.28 -6.45
C GLY A 39 -27.55 3.42 -7.43
N ASP A 40 -26.28 3.56 -7.80
CA ASP A 40 -25.75 4.65 -8.63
C ASP A 40 -25.89 4.37 -10.14
N THR A 41 -26.13 3.11 -10.54
CA THR A 41 -26.41 2.76 -11.95
C THR A 41 -27.76 3.28 -12.47
N LEU A 42 -28.55 4.00 -11.66
CA LEU A 42 -29.85 4.57 -12.07
C LEU A 42 -29.85 6.09 -12.26
N ARG A 43 -28.74 6.82 -12.07
CA ARG A 43 -28.75 8.29 -12.19
C ARG A 43 -27.48 8.91 -12.76
N LYS A 44 -27.49 9.14 -14.07
CA LYS A 44 -26.93 10.36 -14.66
C LYS A 44 -27.43 10.57 -16.08
N ASP A 45 -28.46 11.39 -16.25
CA ASP A 45 -28.74 12.04 -17.54
C ASP A 45 -28.17 13.46 -17.49
N THR A 46 -27.21 13.70 -18.37
CA THR A 46 -26.45 14.94 -18.45
C THR A 46 -27.15 15.89 -19.41
N VAL A 47 -28.13 16.67 -18.94
CA VAL A 47 -28.59 17.84 -19.72
C VAL A 47 -28.86 19.01 -18.77
N THR A 48 -27.91 19.93 -18.72
CA THR A 48 -28.07 21.23 -18.05
C THR A 48 -28.76 22.19 -19.02
N VAL A 49 -30.09 22.35 -18.92
CA VAL A 49 -30.79 23.46 -19.59
C VAL A 49 -30.94 24.60 -18.58
N LYS A 50 -30.30 25.73 -18.84
CA LYS A 50 -30.55 26.99 -18.12
C LYS A 50 -31.86 27.58 -18.64
N GLU A 51 -32.96 27.35 -17.92
CA GLU A 51 -34.19 28.11 -18.13
C GLU A 51 -34.13 29.44 -17.37
N SER A 52 -34.18 30.53 -18.12
CA SER A 52 -34.30 31.89 -17.56
C SER A 52 -35.75 32.10 -17.13
N LEU A 53 -35.99 32.36 -15.84
CA LEU A 53 -37.32 32.70 -15.31
C LEU A 53 -37.37 34.13 -14.80
N ILE A 54 -38.51 34.76 -15.10
CA ILE A 54 -38.89 36.16 -14.89
C ILE A 54 -38.79 36.54 -13.39
N PRO A 55 -38.38 37.79 -13.06
CA PRO A 55 -38.28 38.24 -11.68
C PRO A 55 -39.63 38.14 -10.94
N GLY A 56 -39.63 37.43 -9.81
CA GLY A 56 -40.80 37.29 -8.92
C GLY A 56 -41.37 35.88 -8.79
N SER A 57 -41.02 34.94 -9.68
CA SER A 57 -41.38 33.53 -9.50
C SER A 57 -40.29 32.79 -8.70
N LYS A 58 -40.68 32.13 -7.60
CA LYS A 58 -39.84 31.09 -6.99
C LYS A 58 -40.26 29.77 -7.59
N ASN A 59 -39.47 29.22 -8.50
CA ASN A 59 -39.65 27.83 -8.89
C ASN A 59 -39.22 26.97 -7.69
N THR A 60 -40.20 26.52 -6.89
CA THR A 60 -39.97 25.68 -5.70
C THR A 60 -39.70 24.22 -6.06
N PHE A 61 -39.65 23.90 -7.35
CA PHE A 61 -39.44 22.54 -7.86
C PHE A 61 -38.11 22.43 -8.59
N THR A 62 -37.44 21.32 -8.34
CA THR A 62 -36.17 20.97 -8.99
C THR A 62 -36.42 20.45 -10.41
N PRO A 63 -35.49 20.66 -11.37
CA PRO A 63 -35.63 20.13 -12.74
C PRO A 63 -35.88 18.61 -12.79
N GLU A 64 -35.37 17.88 -11.79
CA GLU A 64 -35.59 16.46 -11.61
C GLU A 64 -37.05 16.14 -11.25
N GLN A 65 -37.68 16.96 -10.40
CA GLN A 65 -39.10 16.81 -10.02
C GLN A 65 -40.01 17.02 -11.22
N ASP A 66 -39.74 18.06 -12.03
CA ASP A 66 -40.52 18.32 -13.24
C ASP A 66 -40.36 17.21 -14.27
N SER A 67 -39.13 16.74 -14.47
CA SER A 67 -38.84 15.61 -15.37
C SER A 67 -39.50 14.31 -14.91
N ALA A 68 -39.52 14.04 -13.60
CA ALA A 68 -40.24 12.90 -13.02
C ALA A 68 -41.75 13.04 -13.22
N TYR A 69 -42.30 14.23 -13.01
CA TYR A 69 -43.73 14.52 -13.20
C TYR A 69 -44.17 14.31 -14.65
N TYR A 70 -43.45 14.84 -15.62
CA TYR A 70 -43.78 14.63 -17.04
C TYR A 70 -43.62 13.16 -17.46
N ARG A 71 -42.63 12.44 -16.93
CA ARG A 71 -42.53 10.98 -17.16
C ARG A 71 -43.75 10.25 -16.62
N MET A 72 -44.23 10.65 -15.44
CA MET A 72 -45.42 10.04 -14.84
C MET A 72 -46.68 10.31 -15.66
N LEU A 73 -46.88 11.54 -16.17
CA LEU A 73 -48.01 11.86 -17.06
C LEU A 73 -48.01 11.01 -18.34
N ARG A 74 -46.83 10.67 -18.88
CA ARG A 74 -46.70 9.80 -20.06
C ARG A 74 -47.07 8.34 -19.81
N LEU A 75 -47.11 7.88 -18.56
CA LEU A 75 -47.47 6.50 -18.24
C LEU A 75 -48.97 6.20 -18.44
N GLY A 76 -49.81 7.24 -18.64
CA GLY A 76 -51.24 7.06 -18.93
C GLY A 76 -52.07 6.49 -17.78
N ILE A 77 -51.58 6.62 -16.53
CA ILE A 77 -52.26 6.11 -15.33
C ILE A 77 -53.49 6.99 -15.05
N ALA A 78 -54.65 6.36 -14.79
CA ALA A 78 -55.86 7.08 -14.44
C ALA A 78 -55.65 7.94 -13.17
N PRO A 79 -56.17 9.19 -13.11
CA PRO A 79 -55.91 10.11 -11.99
C PRO A 79 -56.26 9.53 -10.61
N GLY A 80 -57.33 8.74 -10.50
CA GLY A 80 -57.72 8.09 -9.25
C GLY A 80 -56.71 7.05 -8.76
N THR A 81 -56.14 6.25 -9.67
CA THR A 81 -55.10 5.25 -9.35
C THR A 81 -53.80 5.93 -8.94
N LEU A 82 -53.43 7.02 -9.63
CA LEU A 82 -52.26 7.84 -9.29
C LEU A 82 -52.41 8.43 -7.88
N ALA A 83 -53.58 9.00 -7.55
CA ALA A 83 -53.85 9.54 -6.22
C ALA A 83 -53.71 8.47 -5.12
N GLN A 84 -54.21 7.24 -5.37
CA GLN A 84 -54.04 6.12 -4.45
C GLN A 84 -52.56 5.70 -4.28
N MET A 85 -51.80 5.64 -5.38
CA MET A 85 -50.37 5.35 -5.33
C MET A 85 -49.61 6.41 -4.52
N HIS A 86 -49.89 7.69 -4.76
CA HIS A 86 -49.30 8.80 -4.01
C HIS A 86 -49.65 8.72 -2.52
N ALA A 87 -50.93 8.46 -2.18
CA ALA A 87 -51.37 8.29 -0.81
C ALA A 87 -50.63 7.14 -0.11
N LYS A 88 -50.41 6.02 -0.82
CA LYS A 88 -49.65 4.87 -0.29
C LYS A 88 -48.16 5.21 -0.06
N ILE A 89 -47.52 5.91 -1.00
CA ILE A 89 -46.12 6.38 -0.87
C ILE A 89 -45.99 7.31 0.33
N ILE A 90 -46.91 8.28 0.46
CA ILE A 90 -46.92 9.24 1.57
C ILE A 90 -47.16 8.51 2.90
N ALA A 91 -48.15 7.61 2.96
CA ALA A 91 -48.44 6.83 4.16
C ALA A 91 -47.24 5.97 4.59
N MET A 92 -46.55 5.32 3.64
CA MET A 92 -45.33 4.58 3.89
C MET A 92 -44.20 5.49 4.38
N GLY A 93 -44.05 6.68 3.79
CA GLY A 93 -43.10 7.70 4.24
C GLY A 93 -43.36 8.15 5.69
N ILE A 94 -44.62 8.45 6.02
CA ILE A 94 -45.05 8.85 7.37
C ILE A 94 -44.83 7.72 8.38
N ALA A 95 -45.15 6.48 8.01
CA ALA A 95 -44.92 5.31 8.87
C ALA A 95 -43.42 5.13 9.17
N ASN A 96 -42.56 5.18 8.15
CA ASN A 96 -41.11 5.11 8.32
C ASN A 96 -40.56 6.26 9.18
N MET A 97 -41.09 7.49 9.03
CA MET A 97 -40.70 8.62 9.86
C MET A 97 -41.09 8.42 11.33
N ARG A 98 -42.30 7.89 11.60
CA ARG A 98 -42.77 7.57 12.96
C ARG A 98 -41.96 6.46 13.62
N GLU A 99 -41.60 5.42 12.87
CA GLU A 99 -40.70 4.37 13.36
C GLU A 99 -39.33 4.94 13.72
N GLN A 100 -38.77 5.84 12.88
CA GLN A 100 -37.52 6.53 13.18
C GLN A 100 -37.60 7.47 14.38
N GLU A 101 -38.77 8.03 14.71
CA GLU A 101 -38.98 8.83 15.92
C GLU A 101 -39.03 7.98 17.19
N GLN A 102 -39.43 6.71 17.09
CA GLN A 102 -39.47 5.76 18.21
C GLN A 102 -38.13 5.06 18.48
N GLU A 103 -37.13 5.22 17.61
CA GLU A 103 -35.80 4.67 17.81
C GLU A 103 -35.15 5.24 19.09
N ASN A 104 -34.71 4.36 19.98
CA ASN A 104 -34.02 4.73 21.21
C ASN A 104 -32.73 5.54 20.89
N PRO A 105 -32.51 6.70 21.54
CA PRO A 105 -31.26 7.48 21.49
C PRO A 105 -29.97 6.64 21.53
N PHE A 106 -29.90 5.64 22.42
CA PHE A 106 -28.74 4.75 22.53
C PHE A 106 -28.58 3.82 21.32
N ALA A 107 -29.67 3.34 20.74
CA ALA A 107 -29.62 2.52 19.53
C ALA A 107 -29.12 3.34 18.33
N ILE A 108 -29.51 4.62 18.25
CA ILE A 108 -29.01 5.55 17.22
C ILE A 108 -27.51 5.81 17.39
N ALA A 109 -27.05 6.00 18.63
CA ALA A 109 -25.63 6.18 18.94
C ALA A 109 -24.80 4.94 18.61
N LEU A 110 -25.27 3.75 18.99
CA LEU A 110 -24.58 2.48 18.72
C LEU A 110 -24.45 2.22 17.20
N ARG A 111 -25.54 2.44 16.45
CA ARG A 111 -25.53 2.36 14.97
C ARG A 111 -24.57 3.37 14.33
N ASN A 112 -24.41 4.55 14.92
CA ASN A 112 -23.51 5.57 14.41
C ASN A 112 -22.02 5.26 14.68
N LEU A 113 -21.74 4.38 15.64
CA LEU A 113 -20.40 3.92 16.01
C LEU A 113 -20.00 2.62 15.28
N ASP A 114 -20.96 1.85 14.79
CA ASP A 114 -20.73 0.63 14.02
C ASP A 114 -20.19 0.98 12.63
N LEU A 115 -18.87 1.13 12.53
CA LEU A 115 -18.17 1.21 11.26
C LEU A 115 -18.10 -0.20 10.66
N PRO A 116 -18.61 -0.42 9.44
CA PRO A 116 -18.52 -1.73 8.78
C PRO A 116 -17.06 -2.21 8.71
N ALA A 117 -16.83 -3.51 8.87
CA ALA A 117 -15.49 -4.10 8.85
C ALA A 117 -14.71 -3.75 7.56
N GLU A 118 -15.43 -3.52 6.47
CA GLU A 118 -14.91 -3.13 5.16
C GLU A 118 -14.24 -1.74 5.17
N TYR A 119 -14.57 -0.84 6.11
CA TYR A 119 -13.89 0.45 6.27
C TYR A 119 -12.48 0.31 6.87
N TYR A 120 -12.17 -0.82 7.50
CA TYR A 120 -10.84 -1.12 8.02
C TYR A 120 -9.95 -1.82 6.99
N GLN A 121 -10.52 -2.23 5.85
CA GLN A 121 -9.72 -2.78 4.76
C GLN A 121 -9.05 -1.64 3.98
N PRO A 122 -7.76 -1.78 3.64
CA PRO A 122 -7.08 -0.79 2.82
C PRO A 122 -7.75 -0.71 1.46
N ARG A 123 -7.86 0.51 0.91
CA ARG A 123 -8.38 0.69 -0.44
C ARG A 123 -7.34 0.28 -1.47
N SER A 124 -7.78 0.07 -2.72
CA SER A 124 -6.89 -0.19 -3.85
C SER A 124 -5.81 0.88 -3.98
N GLU A 125 -6.17 2.15 -3.76
CA GLU A 125 -5.24 3.27 -3.86
C GLU A 125 -4.19 3.22 -2.74
N ASP A 126 -4.57 2.85 -1.52
CA ASP A 126 -3.66 2.77 -0.37
C ASP A 126 -2.61 1.67 -0.58
N ILE A 127 -3.01 0.54 -1.15
CA ILE A 127 -2.12 -0.58 -1.47
C ILE A 127 -1.08 -0.14 -2.50
N VAL A 128 -1.52 0.47 -3.59
CA VAL A 128 -0.64 0.96 -4.67
C VAL A 128 0.30 2.04 -4.13
N GLN A 129 -0.21 2.99 -3.35
CA GLN A 129 0.59 4.05 -2.77
C GLN A 129 1.65 3.50 -1.81
N ARG A 130 1.31 2.50 -1.00
CA ARG A 130 2.26 1.81 -0.12
C ARG A 130 3.39 1.17 -0.91
N GLU A 131 3.06 0.43 -1.98
CA GLU A 131 4.06 -0.21 -2.83
C GLU A 131 4.98 0.82 -3.50
N GLU A 132 4.42 1.93 -3.98
CA GLU A 132 5.19 3.02 -4.56
C GLU A 132 6.14 3.67 -3.52
N MET A 133 5.68 3.88 -2.29
CA MET A 133 6.51 4.43 -1.22
C MET A 133 7.67 3.49 -0.86
N ILE A 134 7.42 2.17 -0.82
CA ILE A 134 8.48 1.18 -0.63
C ILE A 134 9.49 1.28 -1.78
N ALA A 135 9.03 1.30 -3.03
CA ALA A 135 9.91 1.40 -4.18
C ALA A 135 10.75 2.69 -4.18
N ARG A 136 10.13 3.84 -3.87
CA ARG A 136 10.83 5.13 -3.75
C ARG A 136 11.85 5.14 -2.61
N SER A 137 11.57 4.48 -1.49
CA SER A 137 12.50 4.38 -0.36
C SER A 137 13.77 3.58 -0.70
N GLN A 138 13.68 2.66 -1.65
CA GLN A 138 14.80 1.84 -2.12
C GLN A 138 15.49 2.44 -3.37
N ALA A 139 14.96 3.54 -3.91
CA ALA A 139 15.48 4.14 -5.12
C ALA A 139 16.79 4.89 -4.83
N ILE A 140 17.88 4.45 -5.47
CA ILE A 140 19.17 5.13 -5.39
C ILE A 140 19.19 6.26 -6.45
N PRO A 141 19.53 7.51 -6.09
CA PRO A 141 19.50 8.68 -7.01
C PRO A 141 20.42 8.62 -8.24
N THR A 142 21.20 7.55 -8.43
CA THR A 142 22.21 7.42 -9.49
C THR A 142 21.68 6.92 -10.84
N GLY A 143 20.35 6.85 -11.02
CA GLY A 143 19.72 6.53 -12.32
C GLY A 143 19.88 5.07 -12.78
N ARG A 144 20.36 4.18 -11.90
CA ARG A 144 20.36 2.73 -12.17
C ARG A 144 19.01 2.13 -11.75
N PRO A 145 18.38 1.25 -12.55
CA PRO A 145 17.09 0.66 -12.19
C PRO A 145 17.25 -0.23 -10.96
N GLY A 146 16.92 0.32 -9.79
CA GLY A 146 16.76 -0.42 -8.55
C GLY A 146 15.47 -1.23 -8.58
N GLY A 147 15.38 -2.19 -9.49
CA GLY A 147 14.37 -3.24 -9.37
C GLY A 147 14.69 -4.15 -8.17
N PRO A 148 13.73 -4.97 -7.69
CA PRO A 148 13.95 -5.97 -6.65
C PRO A 148 15.08 -6.98 -6.96
N ARG A 149 15.63 -6.95 -8.16
CA ARG A 149 16.71 -7.79 -8.68
C ARG A 149 17.98 -7.01 -9.09
N GLY A 150 18.03 -5.70 -8.87
CA GLY A 150 19.07 -4.80 -9.39
C GLY A 150 19.92 -4.10 -8.33
N GLY A 151 19.67 -4.35 -7.04
CA GLY A 151 20.51 -3.85 -5.96
C GLY A 151 21.86 -4.57 -5.93
N ILE A 152 22.93 -3.83 -5.59
CA ILE A 152 24.21 -4.46 -5.25
C ILE A 152 23.98 -5.22 -3.94
N SER A 153 23.82 -6.54 -4.02
CA SER A 153 23.78 -7.41 -2.85
C SER A 153 25.21 -7.63 -2.39
N ILE A 154 25.63 -6.88 -1.37
CA ILE A 154 26.89 -7.10 -0.67
C ILE A 154 26.59 -8.05 0.48
N GLY A 155 27.27 -9.20 0.52
CA GLY A 155 27.05 -10.17 1.59
C GLY A 155 27.49 -9.60 2.95
N LEU A 156 26.79 -9.91 4.04
CA LEU A 156 27.18 -9.47 5.39
C LEU A 156 28.63 -9.86 5.74
N ASN A 157 29.11 -11.00 5.22
CA ASN A 157 30.49 -11.43 5.38
C ASN A 157 31.48 -10.44 4.73
N GLU A 158 31.19 -9.92 3.54
CA GLU A 158 32.07 -8.97 2.84
C GLU A 158 32.18 -7.65 3.60
N ILE A 159 31.05 -7.18 4.17
CA ILE A 159 31.01 -6.00 5.04
C ILE A 159 31.83 -6.25 6.31
N ALA A 160 31.65 -7.41 6.94
CA ALA A 160 32.40 -7.76 8.15
C ALA A 160 33.91 -7.86 7.88
N THR A 161 34.33 -8.44 6.75
CA THR A 161 35.74 -8.47 6.35
C THR A 161 36.30 -7.07 6.08
N PHE A 162 35.53 -6.17 5.45
CA PHE A 162 35.96 -4.79 5.21
C PHE A 162 36.23 -4.03 6.52
N PHE A 163 35.38 -4.22 7.54
CA PHE A 163 35.55 -3.61 8.86
C PHE A 163 36.48 -4.39 9.81
N GLY A 164 37.08 -5.50 9.37
CA GLY A 164 37.92 -6.35 10.23
C GLY A 164 37.15 -7.10 11.33
N LEU A 165 35.82 -7.21 11.20
CA LEU A 165 34.94 -7.95 12.10
C LEU A 165 34.88 -9.45 11.77
N ALA A 166 35.31 -9.84 10.57
CA ALA A 166 35.42 -11.23 10.13
C ALA A 166 36.71 -11.47 9.34
N GLU A 167 37.22 -12.69 9.40
CA GLU A 167 38.37 -13.13 8.60
C GLU A 167 37.99 -13.30 7.12
N ASP A 168 38.86 -12.91 6.19
CA ASP A 168 38.72 -13.25 4.78
C ASP A 168 39.04 -14.74 4.55
N VAL A 169 38.00 -15.56 4.33
CA VAL A 169 38.13 -17.00 4.04
C VAL A 169 38.02 -17.34 2.55
N SER A 170 38.08 -16.33 1.66
CA SER A 170 37.97 -16.54 0.22
C SER A 170 39.19 -17.28 -0.36
N PRO A 171 39.05 -17.99 -1.49
CA PRO A 171 40.18 -18.67 -2.16
C PRO A 171 41.15 -17.71 -2.87
N VAL A 172 41.03 -16.40 -2.63
CA VAL A 172 41.90 -15.36 -3.19
C VAL A 172 43.05 -15.08 -2.23
N ILE A 173 44.26 -15.45 -2.62
CA ILE A 173 45.49 -15.29 -1.84
C ILE A 173 46.21 -14.05 -2.36
N ARG A 174 46.35 -13.03 -1.50
CA ARG A 174 47.08 -11.79 -1.80
C ARG A 174 48.33 -11.72 -0.94
N TYR A 175 49.47 -11.40 -1.53
CA TYR A 175 50.73 -11.25 -0.82
C TYR A 175 51.64 -10.23 -1.50
N MET A 176 52.56 -9.65 -0.72
CA MET A 176 53.53 -8.67 -1.20
C MET A 176 54.94 -9.25 -1.13
N VAL A 177 55.69 -9.05 -2.21
CA VAL A 177 57.10 -9.40 -2.35
C VAL A 177 57.90 -8.10 -2.28
N GLU A 178 58.83 -7.99 -1.33
CA GLU A 178 59.57 -6.74 -1.07
C GLU A 178 60.77 -6.56 -2.01
N PHE A 179 61.41 -7.65 -2.38
CA PHE A 179 62.57 -7.71 -3.28
C PHE A 179 62.56 -9.06 -4.00
N THR A 180 63.34 -9.17 -5.09
CA THR A 180 63.37 -10.40 -5.88
C THR A 180 63.77 -11.61 -5.04
N MET A 181 62.85 -12.55 -4.85
CA MET A 181 63.05 -13.73 -4.00
C MET A 181 62.29 -14.94 -4.51
N GLN A 182 62.66 -16.12 -4.00
CA GLN A 182 61.93 -17.36 -4.26
C GLN A 182 60.59 -17.33 -3.50
N VAL A 183 59.49 -17.56 -4.22
CA VAL A 183 58.15 -17.65 -3.66
C VAL A 183 57.60 -19.05 -3.91
N LYS A 184 56.98 -19.65 -2.89
CA LYS A 184 56.25 -20.91 -3.01
C LYS A 184 54.87 -20.77 -2.36
N VAL A 185 53.81 -21.03 -3.12
CA VAL A 185 52.42 -20.95 -2.65
C VAL A 185 51.79 -22.32 -2.70
N ILE A 186 51.42 -22.85 -1.54
CA ILE A 186 50.91 -24.21 -1.36
C ILE A 186 49.58 -24.15 -0.62
N VAL A 187 48.61 -24.97 -1.03
CA VAL A 187 47.37 -25.20 -0.30
C VAL A 187 47.46 -26.54 0.43
N TYR A 188 47.16 -26.53 1.72
CA TYR A 188 47.11 -27.70 2.59
C TYR A 188 45.69 -28.03 3.01
N SER A 189 45.41 -29.32 3.21
CA SER A 189 44.22 -29.78 3.94
C SER A 189 44.35 -29.54 5.45
N THR A 190 43.26 -29.66 6.20
CA THR A 190 43.28 -29.67 7.69
C THR A 190 44.22 -30.72 8.30
N ALA A 191 44.48 -31.82 7.58
CA ALA A 191 45.44 -32.86 7.97
C ALA A 191 46.90 -32.52 7.58
N ALA A 192 47.20 -31.26 7.27
CA ALA A 192 48.53 -30.77 6.84
C ALA A 192 49.13 -31.46 5.59
N ARG A 193 48.30 -32.14 4.80
CA ARG A 193 48.70 -32.69 3.49
C ARG A 193 48.72 -31.60 2.42
N GLU A 194 49.78 -31.54 1.61
CA GLU A 194 49.85 -30.71 0.40
C GLU A 194 48.76 -31.17 -0.60
N VAL A 195 47.86 -30.26 -0.95
CA VAL A 195 46.73 -30.50 -1.86
C VAL A 195 47.02 -29.94 -3.24
N ALA A 196 47.54 -28.71 -3.29
CA ALA A 196 47.85 -28.04 -4.55
C ALA A 196 49.09 -27.14 -4.42
N LEU A 197 49.98 -27.21 -5.40
CA LEU A 197 51.07 -26.24 -5.59
C LEU A 197 50.60 -25.16 -6.58
N MET A 198 50.26 -23.98 -6.06
CA MET A 198 49.73 -22.90 -6.87
C MET A 198 50.80 -22.13 -7.63
N PHE A 199 51.97 -21.95 -7.01
CA PHE A 199 53.09 -21.23 -7.63
C PHE A 199 54.40 -21.64 -6.98
N GLN A 200 55.46 -21.76 -7.78
CA GLN A 200 56.82 -21.90 -7.31
C GLN A 200 57.78 -21.24 -8.29
N GLY A 201 58.54 -20.24 -7.84
CA GLY A 201 59.50 -19.54 -8.70
C GLY A 201 60.04 -18.26 -8.08
N LEU A 202 60.92 -17.58 -8.82
CA LEU A 202 61.37 -16.23 -8.49
C LEU A 202 60.29 -15.21 -8.86
N GLN A 203 59.99 -14.30 -7.94
CA GLN A 203 59.14 -13.14 -8.20
C GLN A 203 59.88 -11.86 -7.81
N THR A 204 59.73 -10.81 -8.61
CA THR A 204 60.29 -9.47 -8.35
C THR A 204 59.47 -8.74 -7.28
N ALA A 205 59.96 -7.59 -6.82
CA ALA A 205 59.20 -6.74 -5.90
C ALA A 205 57.84 -6.36 -6.50
N GLY A 206 56.75 -6.51 -5.74
CA GLY A 206 55.38 -6.24 -6.19
C GLY A 206 54.30 -6.90 -5.34
N THR A 207 53.04 -6.60 -5.65
CA THR A 207 51.87 -7.27 -5.05
C THR A 207 51.33 -8.31 -6.02
N TYR A 208 51.07 -9.51 -5.52
CA TYR A 208 50.58 -10.64 -6.30
C TYR A 208 49.25 -11.15 -5.75
N GLN A 209 48.40 -11.62 -6.67
CA GLN A 209 47.12 -12.24 -6.36
C GLN A 209 47.01 -13.57 -7.09
N LEU A 210 46.71 -14.62 -6.33
CA LEU A 210 46.43 -15.96 -6.84
C LEU A 210 45.04 -16.39 -6.38
N THR A 211 44.28 -17.05 -7.25
CA THR A 211 42.95 -17.59 -6.88
C THR A 211 42.97 -19.09 -7.03
N TRP A 212 42.73 -19.80 -5.93
CA TRP A 212 42.63 -21.25 -5.96
C TRP A 212 41.28 -21.67 -6.54
N ASN A 213 41.27 -22.63 -7.45
CA ASN A 213 40.07 -23.13 -8.12
C ASN A 213 39.40 -24.29 -7.36
N GLY A 214 39.84 -24.60 -6.14
CA GLY A 214 39.30 -25.69 -5.32
C GLY A 214 39.65 -27.09 -5.81
N ARG A 215 40.73 -27.24 -6.60
CA ARG A 215 41.18 -28.52 -7.16
C ARG A 215 42.58 -28.88 -6.68
N ASP A 216 42.88 -30.18 -6.64
CA ASP A 216 44.24 -30.68 -6.41
C ASP A 216 45.11 -30.58 -7.67
N ASP A 217 46.40 -30.91 -7.54
CA ASP A 217 47.35 -30.94 -8.66
C ASP A 217 46.97 -31.94 -9.78
N LYS A 218 46.03 -32.86 -9.52
CA LYS A 218 45.49 -33.81 -10.50
C LYS A 218 44.19 -33.31 -11.14
N GLY A 219 43.76 -32.08 -10.83
CA GLY A 219 42.53 -31.47 -11.34
C GLY A 219 41.25 -31.98 -10.68
N ARG A 220 41.34 -32.83 -9.65
CA ARG A 220 40.18 -33.37 -8.94
C ARG A 220 39.59 -32.30 -8.03
N PRO A 221 38.25 -32.14 -7.99
CA PRO A 221 37.61 -31.21 -7.07
C PRO A 221 37.83 -31.67 -5.62
N MET A 222 38.18 -30.73 -4.76
CA MET A 222 38.32 -30.97 -3.31
C MET A 222 36.96 -30.84 -2.62
N PRO A 223 36.72 -31.61 -1.53
CA PRO A 223 35.47 -31.53 -0.78
C PRO A 223 35.31 -30.17 -0.10
N SER A 224 34.07 -29.77 0.15
CA SER A 224 33.72 -28.62 0.98
C SER A 224 34.33 -28.75 2.37
N GLY A 225 34.84 -27.64 2.91
CA GLY A 225 35.56 -27.61 4.18
C GLY A 225 36.70 -26.60 4.21
N ASP A 226 37.48 -26.68 5.28
CA ASP A 226 38.58 -25.76 5.54
C ASP A 226 39.90 -26.25 4.94
N TYR A 227 40.67 -25.29 4.44
CA TYR A 227 42.00 -25.46 3.87
C TYR A 227 42.89 -24.31 4.33
N VAL A 228 44.21 -24.49 4.22
CA VAL A 228 45.18 -23.47 4.59
C VAL A 228 46.09 -23.20 3.40
N ALA A 229 46.08 -21.97 2.89
CA ALA A 229 47.10 -21.50 1.96
C ALA A 229 48.31 -20.99 2.73
N GLU A 230 49.50 -21.44 2.35
CA GLU A 230 50.77 -20.95 2.86
C GLU A 230 51.58 -20.33 1.72
N VAL A 231 51.93 -19.05 1.87
CA VAL A 231 52.84 -18.34 0.99
C VAL A 231 54.20 -18.28 1.68
N ARG A 232 55.21 -18.95 1.14
CA ARG A 232 56.61 -18.87 1.59
C ARG A 232 57.34 -17.83 0.75
N LEU A 233 57.98 -16.88 1.41
CA LEU A 233 58.73 -15.75 0.86
C LEU A 233 60.19 -15.89 1.30
N GLY A 234 61.07 -16.37 0.42
CA GLY A 234 62.45 -16.70 0.77
C GLY A 234 62.54 -17.86 1.78
N ASN A 235 63.44 -17.75 2.75
CA ASN A 235 63.71 -18.83 3.71
C ASN A 235 62.95 -18.69 5.04
N ASP A 236 62.72 -17.45 5.51
CA ASP A 236 62.29 -17.22 6.90
C ASP A 236 60.88 -16.65 7.04
N ARG A 237 60.26 -16.19 5.94
CA ARG A 237 58.95 -15.54 5.98
C ARG A 237 57.88 -16.42 5.36
N PHE A 238 56.79 -16.61 6.08
CA PHE A 238 55.59 -17.25 5.55
C PHE A 238 54.33 -16.52 6.00
N VAL A 239 53.30 -16.58 5.17
CA VAL A 239 51.96 -16.05 5.45
C VAL A 239 50.98 -17.19 5.30
N ARG A 240 50.09 -17.36 6.28
CA ARG A 240 49.02 -18.36 6.23
C ARG A 240 47.68 -17.69 6.14
N LYS A 241 46.80 -18.26 5.32
CA LYS A 241 45.41 -17.83 5.16
C LYS A 241 44.51 -19.05 5.22
N ARG A 242 43.44 -18.99 6.01
CA ARG A 242 42.39 -19.99 5.97
C ARG A 242 41.50 -19.77 4.74
N ILE A 243 41.14 -20.85 4.06
CA ILE A 243 40.23 -20.84 2.92
C ILE A 243 39.11 -21.82 3.23
N THR A 244 37.86 -21.41 3.02
CA THR A 244 36.70 -22.29 3.18
C THR A 244 36.03 -22.49 1.82
N ILE A 245 35.85 -23.75 1.43
CA ILE A 245 35.03 -24.13 0.27
C ILE A 245 33.62 -24.44 0.78
N PRO A 246 32.56 -23.78 0.28
CA PRO A 246 31.18 -24.00 0.70
C PRO A 246 30.64 -25.38 0.29
#